data_AF-A0A924SIC5-F1
#
_entry.id   AF-A0A924SIC5-F1
#
_cell.length_a   1.000
_cell.length_b   1.000
_cell.length_c   1.000
_cell.angle_alpha   90.00
_cell.angle_beta   90.00
_cell.angle_gamma   90.00
#
_symmetry.space_group_name_H-M   'P 1'
#
loop_
_entity.id
_entity.type
_entity.pdbx_description
1 polymer ?
#
loop_
_entity_poly.entity_id
_entity_poly.type
_entity_poly.pdbx_seq_one_letter_code
_entity_poly.pdbx_strand_id
1 'polypeptide(L)'
;MLTPEQRAIVKSTVPLLESGGEALTTHFYKILLAEHPEVRPFFNQAHQANGDQPRALANGVLMYARHIDRLEELGGLVSTIINKHVSLQIEPAHYPVVGACLLRAIREVLGAEIATDAVIAAWG
;
A
#
# COMPACT_ATOMS: atom_id res chain seq x y z
N MET A 1 -1.29 -14.80 10.28
CA MET A 1 0.14 -14.39 10.33
C MET A 1 0.81 -14.92 9.08
N LEU A 2 1.78 -14.18 8.51
CA LEU A 2 2.51 -14.59 7.31
C LEU A 2 3.37 -15.83 7.56
N THR A 3 3.42 -16.74 6.59
CA THR A 3 4.37 -17.86 6.62
C THR A 3 5.81 -17.38 6.36
N PRO A 4 6.84 -18.17 6.70
CA PRO A 4 8.23 -17.86 6.35
C PRO A 4 8.43 -17.63 4.85
N GLU A 5 7.73 -18.39 4.00
CA GLU A 5 7.78 -18.27 2.55
C GLU A 5 7.15 -16.95 2.07
N GLN A 6 5.96 -16.60 2.57
CA GLN A 6 5.30 -15.33 2.22
C GLN A 6 6.17 -14.13 2.63
N ARG A 7 6.77 -14.20 3.82
CA ARG A 7 7.71 -13.19 4.33
C ARG A 7 8.95 -13.07 3.45
N ALA A 8 9.51 -14.19 2.98
CA ALA A 8 10.64 -14.17 2.06
C ALA A 8 10.27 -13.51 0.71
N ILE A 9 9.06 -13.77 0.21
CA ILE A 9 8.53 -13.16 -1.03
C ILE A 9 8.33 -11.64 -0.86
N VAL A 10 7.74 -11.20 0.26
CA VAL A 10 7.61 -9.76 0.54
C VAL A 10 8.98 -9.09 0.54
N LYS A 11 9.98 -9.69 1.21
CA LYS A 11 11.34 -9.17 1.27
C LYS A 11 12.02 -9.11 -0.10
N SER A 12 11.88 -10.13 -0.93
CA SER A 12 12.51 -10.17 -2.26
C SER A 12 11.88 -9.18 -3.24
N THR A 13 10.63 -8.78 -3.01
CA THR A 13 9.91 -7.82 -3.86
C THR A 13 10.09 -6.36 -3.42
N VAL A 14 10.71 -6.10 -2.27
CA VAL A 14 10.99 -4.72 -1.78
C VAL A 14 11.77 -3.86 -2.77
N PRO A 15 12.90 -4.30 -3.35
CA PRO A 15 13.67 -3.45 -4.26
C PRO A 15 12.87 -3.02 -5.50
N LEU A 16 11.95 -3.88 -5.95
CA LEU A 16 11.07 -3.58 -7.08
C LEU A 16 10.07 -2.47 -6.70
N LEU A 17 9.52 -2.53 -5.49
CA LEU A 17 8.64 -1.48 -4.96
C LEU A 17 9.38 -0.17 -4.68
N GLU A 18 10.67 -0.21 -4.33
CA GLU A 18 11.49 1.00 -4.15
C GLU A 18 11.69 1.75 -5.48
N SER A 19 12.03 1.01 -6.54
CA SER A 19 12.24 1.59 -7.87
C SER A 19 10.95 2.02 -8.58
N GLY A 20 9.82 1.36 -8.26
CA GLY A 20 8.52 1.57 -8.91
C GLY A 20 7.45 2.24 -8.03
N GLY A 21 7.76 2.65 -6.80
CA GLY A 21 6.78 3.03 -5.79
C GLY A 21 5.88 4.21 -6.17
N GLU A 22 6.42 5.21 -6.86
CA GLU A 22 5.64 6.37 -7.32
C GLU A 22 4.69 6.00 -8.46
N ALA A 23 5.15 5.23 -9.44
CA ALA A 23 4.31 4.74 -10.54
C ALA A 23 3.19 3.84 -10.01
N LEU A 24 3.52 2.95 -9.07
CA LEU A 24 2.57 2.06 -8.40
C LEU A 24 1.51 2.85 -7.63
N THR A 25 1.92 3.78 -6.78
CA THR A 25 0.97 4.55 -5.96
C THR A 25 0.12 5.50 -6.78
N THR A 26 0.67 6.09 -7.85
CA THR A 26 -0.09 6.88 -8.82
C THR A 26 -1.16 6.03 -9.51
N HIS A 27 -0.78 4.84 -9.99
CA HIS A 27 -1.71 3.92 -10.65
C HIS A 27 -2.79 3.39 -9.70
N PHE A 28 -2.39 3.06 -8.46
CA PHE A 28 -3.31 2.71 -7.37
C PHE A 28 -4.36 3.79 -7.13
N TYR A 29 -3.96 5.06 -6.95
CA TYR A 29 -4.93 6.14 -6.70
C TYR A 29 -5.83 6.39 -7.91
N LYS A 30 -5.33 6.20 -9.13
CA LYS A 30 -6.16 6.28 -10.34
C LYS A 30 -7.26 5.22 -10.34
N ILE A 31 -6.94 3.96 -10.01
CA ILE A 31 -7.93 2.88 -9.91
C ILE A 31 -8.91 3.17 -8.78
N LEU A 32 -8.40 3.40 -7.56
CA LEU A 32 -9.21 3.57 -6.37
C LEU A 32 -10.21 4.73 -6.52
N LEU A 33 -9.76 5.90 -6.95
CA LEU A 33 -10.62 7.09 -7.02
C LEU A 33 -11.58 7.05 -8.23
N ALA A 34 -11.30 6.24 -9.25
CA ALA A 34 -12.19 6.05 -10.40
C ALA A 34 -13.29 5.02 -10.11
N GLU A 35 -12.93 3.88 -9.53
CA GLU A 35 -13.84 2.75 -9.30
C GLU A 35 -14.60 2.88 -7.97
N HIS A 36 -14.01 3.57 -6.99
CA HIS A 36 -14.58 3.78 -5.65
C HIS A 36 -14.72 5.28 -5.34
N PRO A 37 -15.59 6.02 -6.03
CA PRO A 37 -15.79 7.43 -5.76
C PRO A 37 -16.23 7.72 -4.32
N GLU A 38 -16.83 6.75 -3.63
CA GLU A 38 -17.23 6.81 -2.22
C GLU A 38 -16.07 7.03 -1.25
N VAL A 39 -14.83 6.66 -1.63
CA VAL A 39 -13.68 6.87 -0.75
C VAL A 39 -13.05 8.26 -0.89
N ARG A 40 -13.43 9.04 -1.93
CA ARG A 40 -12.88 10.38 -2.19
C ARG A 40 -12.95 11.33 -0.99
N PRO A 41 -14.03 11.37 -0.18
CA PRO A 41 -14.11 12.27 0.97
C PRO A 41 -13.01 12.02 2.03
N PHE A 42 -12.44 10.83 2.09
CA PHE A 42 -11.37 10.50 3.03
C PHE A 42 -9.99 10.98 2.57
N PHE A 43 -9.84 11.39 1.31
CA PHE A 43 -8.58 11.85 0.75
C PHE A 43 -8.56 13.37 0.61
N ASN A 44 -7.48 13.97 1.08
CA ASN A 44 -7.25 15.41 0.86
C ASN A 44 -6.82 15.64 -0.60
N GLN A 45 -7.67 16.33 -1.37
CA GLN A 45 -7.41 16.62 -2.79
C GLN A 45 -6.13 17.45 -3.03
N ALA A 46 -5.75 18.33 -2.10
CA ALA A 46 -4.52 19.10 -2.22
C ALA A 46 -3.27 18.21 -2.10
N HIS A 47 -3.29 17.24 -1.16
CA HIS A 47 -2.20 16.27 -1.01
C HIS A 47 -2.15 15.24 -2.15
N GLN A 48 -3.28 15.00 -2.82
CA GLN A 48 -3.34 14.19 -4.04
C GLN A 48 -2.72 14.95 -5.21
N ALA A 49 -3.09 16.23 -5.39
CA ALA A 49 -2.60 17.06 -6.49
C ALA A 49 -1.10 17.36 -6.43
N ASN A 50 -0.51 17.46 -5.24
CA ASN A 50 0.93 17.73 -5.05
C ASN A 50 1.79 16.45 -4.89
N GLY A 51 1.18 15.27 -4.94
CA GLY A 51 1.86 13.97 -4.85
C GLY A 51 2.37 13.59 -3.45
N ASP A 52 2.05 14.34 -2.40
CA ASP A 52 2.45 13.99 -1.02
C ASP A 52 1.78 12.69 -0.55
N GLN A 53 0.53 12.47 -0.96
CA GLN A 53 -0.25 11.30 -0.56
C GLN A 53 0.27 9.98 -1.22
N PRO A 54 0.51 9.91 -2.54
CA PRO A 54 1.24 8.80 -3.17
C PRO A 54 2.58 8.49 -2.50
N ARG A 55 3.40 9.52 -2.23
CA ARG A 55 4.70 9.35 -1.56
C ARG A 55 4.57 8.81 -0.14
N ALA A 56 3.57 9.28 0.63
CA ALA A 56 3.30 8.78 1.97
C ALA A 56 2.91 7.29 1.98
N LEU A 57 2.05 6.86 1.05
CA LEU A 57 1.68 5.45 0.92
C LEU A 57 2.88 4.59 0.52
N ALA A 58 3.66 5.02 -0.47
CA ALA A 58 4.85 4.30 -0.92
C ALA A 58 5.84 4.11 0.25
N ASN A 59 6.08 5.16 1.03
CA ASN A 59 6.92 5.10 2.21
C ASN A 59 6.36 4.14 3.27
N GLY A 60 5.06 4.17 3.54
CA GLY A 60 4.42 3.27 4.50
C GLY A 60 4.58 1.79 4.15
N VAL A 61 4.29 1.42 2.89
CA VAL A 61 4.47 0.06 2.37
C VAL A 61 5.93 -0.35 2.43
N LEU A 62 6.84 0.55 2.04
CA LEU A 62 8.27 0.28 2.04
C LEU A 62 8.82 0.04 3.46
N MET A 63 8.44 0.89 4.41
CA MET A 63 8.86 0.75 5.81
C MET A 63 8.34 -0.55 6.42
N TYR A 64 7.09 -0.90 6.16
CA TYR A 64 6.53 -2.20 6.58
C TYR A 64 7.35 -3.37 6.03
N ALA A 65 7.63 -3.35 4.72
CA ALA A 65 8.33 -4.46 4.08
C ALA A 65 9.77 -4.61 4.55
N ARG A 66 10.48 -3.48 4.76
CA ARG A 66 11.84 -3.46 5.32
C ARG A 66 11.92 -3.98 6.75
N HIS A 67 10.90 -3.72 7.56
CA HIS A 67 10.84 -4.11 8.98
C HIS A 67 9.91 -5.30 9.23
N ILE A 68 9.55 -6.06 8.21
CA ILE A 68 8.55 -7.14 8.32
C ILE A 68 8.89 -8.14 9.43
N ASP A 69 10.18 -8.38 9.69
CA ASP A 69 10.71 -9.28 10.73
C ASP A 69 10.67 -8.70 12.14
N ARG A 70 10.63 -7.37 12.26
CA ARG A 70 10.72 -6.61 13.52
C ARG A 70 9.84 -5.36 13.42
N LEU A 71 8.53 -5.56 13.44
CA LEU A 71 7.55 -4.47 13.24
C LEU A 71 7.63 -3.39 14.33
N GLU A 72 8.18 -3.71 15.49
CA GLU A 72 8.49 -2.75 16.56
C GLU A 72 9.47 -1.65 16.12
N GLU A 73 10.29 -1.91 15.09
CA GLU A 73 11.24 -0.94 14.52
C GLU A 73 10.54 0.13 13.65
N LEU A 74 9.23 -0.02 13.36
CA LEU A 74 8.44 1.02 12.68
C LEU A 74 8.26 2.29 13.52
N GLY A 75 8.57 2.23 14.82
CA GLY A 75 8.53 3.37 15.73
C GLY A 75 7.16 4.06 15.74
N GLY A 76 7.16 5.38 15.59
CA GLY A 76 5.93 6.20 15.63
C GLY A 76 5.05 6.13 14.39
N LEU A 77 5.50 5.50 13.29
CA LEU A 77 4.79 5.52 12.00
C LEU A 77 3.38 4.95 12.12
N VAL A 78 3.24 3.80 12.77
CA VAL A 78 1.95 3.11 12.95
C VAL A 78 1.00 3.99 13.77
N SER A 79 1.49 4.61 14.84
CA SER A 79 0.70 5.54 15.65
C SER A 79 0.23 6.75 14.86
N THR A 80 1.05 7.31 13.98
CA THR A 80 0.64 8.41 13.09
C THR A 80 -0.48 7.98 12.14
N ILE A 81 -0.36 6.81 11.51
CA ILE A 81 -1.37 6.25 10.61
C ILE A 81 -2.68 6.01 11.35
N ILE A 82 -2.63 5.38 12.53
CA ILE A 82 -3.81 5.09 13.36
C ILE A 82 -4.53 6.38 13.74
N ASN A 83 -3.81 7.38 14.28
CA ASN A 83 -4.42 8.65 14.66
C ASN A 83 -5.10 9.34 13.46
N LYS A 84 -4.49 9.26 12.27
CA LYS A 84 -5.10 9.80 11.06
C LYS A 84 -6.36 9.04 10.66
N HIS A 85 -6.32 7.70 10.64
CA HIS A 85 -7.48 6.87 10.33
C HIS A 85 -8.64 7.10 11.29
N VAL A 86 -8.36 7.22 12.60
CA VAL A 86 -9.37 7.56 13.61
C VAL A 86 -9.97 8.94 13.37
N SER A 87 -9.14 9.96 13.09
CA SER A 87 -9.61 11.32 12.82
C SER A 87 -10.50 11.43 11.57
N LEU A 88 -10.30 10.52 10.60
CA LEU A 88 -11.08 10.43 9.37
C LEU A 88 -12.23 9.42 9.45
N GLN A 89 -12.45 8.81 10.62
CA GLN A 89 -13.48 7.78 10.85
C GLN A 89 -13.40 6.62 9.85
N ILE A 90 -12.17 6.16 9.56
CA ILE A 90 -11.97 5.03 8.66
C ILE A 90 -12.48 3.74 9.31
N GLU A 91 -13.49 3.14 8.70
CA GLU A 91 -14.10 1.90 9.14
C GLU A 91 -13.43 0.64 8.56
N PRO A 92 -13.59 -0.53 9.19
CA PRO A 92 -13.11 -1.81 8.68
C PRO A 92 -13.56 -2.11 7.24
N ALA A 93 -14.75 -1.67 6.85
CA ALA A 93 -15.31 -1.87 5.51
C ALA A 93 -14.50 -1.18 4.39
N HIS A 94 -13.70 -0.16 4.71
CA HIS A 94 -12.87 0.53 3.71
C HIS A 94 -11.60 -0.25 3.33
N TYR A 95 -11.09 -1.11 4.21
CA TYR A 95 -9.81 -1.80 4.01
C TYR A 95 -9.83 -2.80 2.84
N PRO A 96 -10.86 -3.63 2.65
CA PRO A 96 -10.90 -4.56 1.51
C PRO A 96 -10.82 -3.85 0.15
N VAL A 97 -11.49 -2.70 0.02
CA VAL A 97 -11.49 -1.88 -1.21
C VAL A 97 -10.09 -1.37 -1.52
N VAL A 98 -9.43 -0.78 -0.52
CA VAL A 98 -8.05 -0.27 -0.66
C VAL A 98 -7.07 -1.40 -0.97
N GLY A 99 -7.17 -2.52 -0.25
CA GLY A 99 -6.30 -3.70 -0.45
C GLY A 99 -6.44 -4.27 -1.86
N ALA A 100 -7.66 -4.48 -2.34
CA ALA A 100 -7.92 -4.98 -3.69
C ALA A 100 -7.32 -4.07 -4.78
N CYS A 101 -7.52 -2.76 -4.66
CA CYS A 101 -6.94 -1.79 -5.60
C CYS A 101 -5.41 -1.80 -5.56
N LEU A 102 -4.81 -1.93 -4.38
CA LEU A 102 -3.34 -1.95 -4.22
C LEU A 102 -2.72 -3.20 -4.84
N LEU A 103 -3.28 -4.39 -4.57
CA LEU A 103 -2.80 -5.65 -5.13
C LEU A 103 -2.93 -5.67 -6.67
N ARG A 104 -4.04 -5.12 -7.19
CA ARG A 104 -4.22 -4.95 -8.63
C ARG A 104 -3.19 -3.99 -9.21
N ALA A 105 -2.93 -2.86 -8.55
CA ALA A 105 -1.91 -1.91 -9.00
C ALA A 105 -0.50 -2.54 -9.03
N ILE A 106 -0.15 -3.35 -8.02
CA ILE A 106 1.10 -4.12 -8.00
C ILE A 106 1.19 -5.03 -9.24
N ARG A 107 0.13 -5.80 -9.53
CA ARG A 107 0.10 -6.71 -10.69
C ARG A 107 0.23 -5.96 -12.02
N GLU A 108 -0.51 -4.87 -12.19
CA GLU A 108 -0.55 -4.12 -13.45
C GLU A 108 0.77 -3.37 -13.73
N VAL A 109 1.45 -2.88 -12.68
CA VAL A 109 2.70 -2.10 -12.83
C VAL A 109 3.92 -3.00 -12.95
N LEU A 110 4.00 -4.08 -12.17
CA LEU A 110 5.14 -4.99 -12.23
C LEU A 110 4.97 -6.07 -13.32
N GLY A 111 3.76 -6.27 -13.84
CA GLY A 111 3.43 -7.31 -14.81
C GLY A 111 3.27 -8.69 -14.17
N ALA A 112 2.55 -9.60 -14.84
CA ALA A 112 2.20 -10.91 -14.28
C ALA A 112 3.39 -11.84 -14.01
N GLU A 113 4.49 -11.67 -14.75
CA GLU A 113 5.73 -12.45 -14.61
C GLU A 113 6.48 -12.14 -13.31
N ILE A 114 6.50 -10.87 -12.90
CA ILE A 114 7.14 -10.42 -11.65
C ILE A 114 6.11 -10.50 -10.51
N ALA A 115 4.97 -9.88 -10.78
CA ALA A 115 3.71 -9.89 -10.07
C ALA A 115 3.09 -11.24 -9.71
N THR A 116 3.77 -12.39 -9.68
CA THR A 116 3.13 -13.73 -9.71
C THR A 116 2.03 -13.95 -8.66
N ASP A 117 1.21 -15.00 -8.82
CA ASP A 117 0.15 -15.32 -7.85
C ASP A 117 0.66 -15.52 -6.43
N ALA A 118 1.86 -16.09 -6.29
CA ALA A 118 2.53 -16.21 -5.00
C ALA A 118 2.92 -14.84 -4.42
N VAL A 119 3.32 -13.89 -5.26
CA VAL A 119 3.61 -12.50 -4.84
C VAL A 119 2.33 -11.83 -4.38
N ILE A 120 1.25 -11.86 -5.17
CA ILE A 120 -0.01 -11.25 -4.77
C ILE A 120 -0.58 -11.89 -3.49
N ALA A 121 -0.49 -13.22 -3.35
CA ALA A 121 -0.92 -13.92 -2.15
C ALA A 121 -0.03 -13.66 -0.92
N ALA A 122 1.21 -13.22 -1.10
CA ALA A 122 2.08 -12.82 0.01
C ALA A 122 1.78 -11.41 0.51
N TRP A 123 1.28 -10.54 -0.37
CA TRP A 123 0.94 -9.14 -0.07
C TRP A 123 -0.53 -8.92 0.35
N GLY A 124 -1.43 -9.86 0.06
CA GLY A 124 -2.85 -9.81 0.43
C GLY A 124 -3.14 -10.40 1.79
#